data_AF-A0A7C4VQX9-F1
#
_entry.id   AF-A0A7C4VQX9-F1
#
_cell.length_a   1.000
_cell.length_b   1.000
_cell.length_c   1.000
_cell.angle_alpha   90.00
_cell.angle_beta   90.00
_cell.angle_gamma   90.00
#
_symmetry.space_group_name_H-M   'P 1'
#
loop_
_entity.id
_entity.type
_entity.pdbx_description
1 polymer ?
#
loop_
_entity_poly.entity_id
_entity_poly.type
_entity_poly.pdbx_seq_one_letter_code
_entity_poly.pdbx_strand_id
1 'polypeptide(L)' 'GTAAEIIPVREINKRQIGNGKPGPITKRLMEEFSKLVQDPKYGVTIYQ' A
#
# COMPACT_ATOMS: atom_id res chain seq x y z
N GLY A 1 3.73 -6.64 -0.44
CA GLY A 1 4.89 -7.43 0.02
C GLY A 1 5.63 -6.64 1.08
N THR A 2 6.53 -7.20 1.89
CA THR A 2 7.13 -6.45 3.01
C THR A 2 7.91 -5.22 2.55
N ALA A 3 8.80 -5.35 1.56
CA ALA A 3 9.58 -4.20 1.05
C ALA A 3 8.76 -3.25 0.15
N ALA A 4 7.81 -3.80 -0.61
CA ALA A 4 6.99 -3.03 -1.54
C ALA A 4 5.74 -2.44 -0.88
N GLU A 5 5.36 -2.89 0.30
CA GLU A 5 4.09 -2.58 0.96
C GLU A 5 2.87 -2.89 0.07
N ILE A 6 2.00 -1.89 -0.13
CA ILE A 6 0.84 -1.92 -1.03
C ILE A 6 1.17 -1.12 -2.28
N ILE A 7 1.42 -1.81 -3.40
CA ILE A 7 1.64 -1.19 -4.72
C ILE A 7 0.49 -1.56 -5.67
N PRO A 8 -0.10 -0.58 -6.37
CA PRO A 8 -1.13 -0.81 -7.37
C PRO A 8 -0.53 -1.39 -8.66
N VAL A 9 -1.25 -2.33 -9.27
CA VAL A 9 -0.99 -2.78 -10.65
C VAL A 9 -1.86 -1.94 -11.59
N ARG A 10 -1.23 -1.24 -12.54
CA ARG A 10 -1.92 -0.36 -13.51
C ARG A 10 -2.14 -0.99 -14.88
N GLU A 11 -1.45 -2.07 -15.19
CA GLU A 11 -1.46 -2.73 -16.49
C GLU A 11 -1.16 -4.23 -16.33
N ILE A 12 -1.85 -5.06 -17.11
CA ILE A 12 -1.57 -6.50 -17.23
C ILE A 12 -1.55 -6.88 -18.70
N ASN A 13 -0.49 -7.55 -19.16
CA ASN A 13 -0.37 -8.01 -20.55
C ASN A 13 -0.62 -6.91 -21.60
N LYS A 14 -0.02 -5.72 -21.40
CA LYS A 14 -0.23 -4.55 -22.27
C LYS A 14 -1.66 -4.01 -22.30
N ARG A 15 -2.52 -4.45 -21.37
CA ARG A 15 -3.88 -3.95 -21.21
C ARG A 15 -3.93 -3.07 -19.97
N GLN A 16 -4.23 -1.79 -20.18
CA GLN A 16 -4.41 -0.83 -19.10
C GLN A 16 -5.61 -1.21 -18.23
N ILE A 17 -5.43 -1.17 -16.91
CA ILE A 17 -6.52 -1.38 -15.96
C ILE A 17 -7.20 -0.03 -15.71
N GLY A 18 -8.48 0.07 -16.06
CA GLY A 18 -9.26 1.30 -15.88
C GLY A 18 -8.60 2.50 -16.56
N ASN A 19 -8.26 3.53 -15.77
CA ASN A 19 -7.57 4.75 -16.25
C ASN A 19 -6.05 4.71 -16.08
N GLY A 20 -5.45 3.55 -15.74
CA GLY A 20 -4.00 3.41 -15.53
C GLY A 20 -3.47 4.11 -14.28
N LYS A 21 -4.36 4.56 -13.38
CA LYS A 21 -4.02 5.15 -12.08
C LYS A 21 -4.51 4.23 -10.96
N PRO A 22 -3.94 4.36 -9.75
CA PRO A 22 -4.44 3.62 -8.58
C PRO A 22 -5.91 3.97 -8.31
N GLY A 23 -6.74 2.95 -8.11
CA GLY A 23 -8.16 3.12 -7.78
C GLY A 23 -8.37 3.67 -6.36
N PRO A 24 -9.58 4.18 -6.05
CA PRO A 24 -9.87 4.80 -4.76
C PRO A 24 -9.69 3.85 -3.57
N ILE A 25 -10.03 2.56 -3.73
CA ILE A 25 -9.86 1.54 -2.69
C ILE A 25 -8.37 1.31 -2.43
N THR A 26 -7.56 1.14 -3.48
CA THR A 26 -6.11 0.92 -3.32
C THR A 26 -5.44 2.12 -2.67
N LYS A 27 -5.80 3.35 -3.05
CA LYS A 27 -5.29 4.56 -2.39
C LYS A 27 -5.62 4.59 -0.91
N ARG A 28 -6.88 4.32 -0.54
CA ARG A 28 -7.30 4.25 0.87
C ARG A 28 -6.47 3.20 1.63
N LEU A 29 -6.26 2.02 1.05
CA LEU A 29 -5.46 0.99 1.70
C LEU A 29 -4.00 1.40 1.87
N MET A 30 -3.40 2.05 0.87
CA MET A 30 -2.03 2.60 0.97
C MET A 30 -1.92 3.63 2.09
N GLU A 31 -2.87 4.56 2.19
CA GLU A 31 -2.93 5.58 3.24
C GLU A 31 -3.09 4.96 4.64
N GLU A 32 -4.01 4.02 4.81
CA GLU A 32 -4.22 3.35 6.09
C GLU A 32 -3.02 2.47 6.48
N PHE A 33 -2.40 1.78 5.52
CA PHE A 33 -1.21 0.98 5.78
C PHE A 33 -0.05 1.85 6.28
N SER A 34 0.19 3.01 5.66
CA SER A 34 1.23 3.94 6.10
C SER A 34 1.04 4.42 7.55
N LYS A 35 -0.20 4.61 7.99
CA LYS A 35 -0.51 4.95 9.40
C LYS A 35 -0.20 3.79 10.34
N LEU A 36 -0.58 2.58 9.97
CA LEU A 36 -0.40 1.38 10.80
C LEU A 36 1.07 1.04 11.02
N VAL A 37 1.93 1.26 10.02
CA VAL A 37 3.38 0.99 10.12
C VAL A 37 4.05 1.83 11.22
N GLN A 38 3.51 3.00 11.54
CA GLN A 38 4.05 3.91 12.56
C GLN A 38 3.44 3.69 13.96
N ASP A 39 2.36 2.90 14.05
CA ASP A 39 1.65 2.70 15.31
C ASP A 39 2.33 1.58 16.13
N PRO A 40 2.87 1.90 17.33
CA PRO A 40 3.52 0.91 18.19
C PRO A 40 2.64 -0.29 18.55
N LYS A 41 1.30 -0.17 18.48
CA LYS A 41 0.37 -1.29 18.67
C LYS A 41 0.61 -2.43 17.68
N TYR A 42 1.12 -2.12 16.49
CA TYR A 42 1.32 -3.07 15.39
C TYR A 42 2.80 -3.44 15.18
N GLY A 43 3.67 -3.10 16.15
CA GLY A 43 5.10 -3.42 16.12
C GLY A 43 5.68 -3.71 17.51
N VAL A 44 6.97 -4.02 17.56
CA VAL A 44 7.73 -4.15 18.81
C VAL A 44 8.79 -3.06 18.82
N THR A 45 8.73 -2.15 19.80
CA THR A 45 9.73 -1.10 19.97
C THR A 45 11.08 -1.72 20.33
N ILE A 46 12.11 -1.44 19.53
CA ILE A 46 13.44 -2.05 19.69
C ILE A 46 14.30 -1.29 20.71
N TYR A 47 14.18 0.04 20.75
CA TYR A 47 14.93 0.89 21.67
C TYR A 47 13.99 1.94 22.30
N GLN A 48 14.11 2.11 23.62
CA GLN A 48 13.51 3.20 24.40
C GLN A 48 14.61 3.97 25.10
#